data_AF-A0A9P3CD79-F1
#
_entry.id   AF-A0A9P3CD79-F1
#
_cell.length_a   1.000
_cell.length_b   1.000
_cell.length_c   1.000
_cell.angle_alpha   90.00
_cell.angle_beta   90.00
_cell.angle_gamma   90.00
#
_symmetry.space_group_name_H-M   'P 1'
#
loop_
_entity.id
_entity.type
_entity.pdbx_description
1 polymer ?
#
loop_
_entity_poly.entity_id
_entity_poly.type
_entity_poly.pdbx_seq_one_letter_code
_entity_poly.pdbx_strand_id
1 'polypeptide(L)'
;MSGVMDDEAHESDGADLQMTMAASVVLEHLPRDAARALDTAGELEQPKVTIRLSPLPNTPQLRQPRFRCSSNQRFEHIVRFLRRKLGLKDHESVFCYVNSVFAPGLDEGVGNLWRCFKTGDELVVSYSITQAFG
;
A
#
# COMPACT_ATOMS: atom_id res chain seq x y z
N MET A 1 53.25 -14.92 -37.19
CA MET A 1 52.03 -15.63 -36.78
C MET A 1 51.20 -14.63 -35.98
N SER A 2 50.37 -13.81 -36.63
CA SER A 2 48.98 -14.12 -37.00
C SER A 2 48.12 -14.48 -35.78
N GLY A 3 47.24 -13.55 -35.42
CA GLY A 3 46.23 -13.71 -34.39
C GLY A 3 45.44 -12.42 -34.18
N VAL A 4 44.82 -11.93 -35.25
CA VAL A 4 43.72 -10.95 -35.20
C VAL A 4 42.49 -11.68 -34.67
N MET A 5 41.83 -11.11 -33.68
CA MET A 5 40.49 -11.51 -33.25
C MET A 5 39.71 -10.23 -32.94
N ASP A 6 39.05 -9.73 -33.98
CA ASP A 6 37.83 -8.93 -33.88
C ASP A 6 36.72 -9.80 -33.23
N ASP A 7 35.89 -9.25 -32.35
CA ASP A 7 34.45 -9.00 -32.64
C ASP A 7 33.63 -8.62 -31.37
N GLU A 8 32.57 -7.85 -31.65
CA GLU A 8 31.35 -7.56 -30.88
C GLU A 8 31.33 -6.49 -29.76
N ALA A 9 30.82 -5.33 -30.18
CA ALA A 9 30.15 -4.35 -29.35
C ALA A 9 28.93 -4.95 -28.62
N HIS A 10 28.81 -4.69 -27.32
CA HIS A 10 27.54 -4.81 -26.61
C HIS A 10 27.16 -3.43 -26.07
N GLU A 11 26.29 -2.75 -26.82
CA GLU A 11 25.48 -1.66 -26.29
C GLU A 11 24.57 -2.26 -25.20
N SER A 12 24.69 -1.75 -23.98
CA SER A 12 23.84 -2.09 -22.85
C SER A 12 23.44 -0.77 -22.21
N ASP A 13 22.30 -0.25 -22.70
CA ASP A 13 21.48 0.73 -22.02
C ASP A 13 21.32 0.32 -20.55
N GLY A 14 21.85 1.17 -19.68
CA GLY A 14 21.92 0.93 -18.26
C GLY A 14 22.07 2.29 -17.62
N ALA A 15 20.94 2.97 -17.46
CA ALA A 15 20.77 4.13 -16.60
C ALA A 15 21.16 3.75 -15.16
N ASP A 16 22.46 3.58 -14.93
CA ASP A 16 23.04 3.66 -13.61
C ASP A 16 22.84 5.12 -13.23
N LEU A 17 21.82 5.27 -12.39
CA LEU A 17 21.42 6.44 -11.65
C LEU A 17 22.66 6.99 -10.96
N GLN A 18 23.49 7.69 -11.72
CA GLN A 18 24.40 8.69 -11.22
C GLN A 18 23.47 9.70 -10.54
N MET A 19 23.22 9.47 -9.26
CA MET A 19 22.86 10.51 -8.31
C MET A 19 24.07 11.45 -8.30
N THR A 20 24.20 12.21 -9.38
CA THR A 20 25.22 13.21 -9.53
C THR A 20 24.92 14.24 -8.45
N MET A 21 25.96 14.63 -7.73
CA MET A 21 25.93 15.62 -6.66
C MET A 21 25.19 16.93 -7.05
N ALA A 22 24.94 17.15 -8.35
CA ALA A 22 24.06 18.17 -8.89
C ALA A 22 22.62 18.11 -8.34
N ALA A 23 22.05 16.92 -8.12
CA ALA A 23 20.73 16.80 -7.49
C ALA A 23 20.74 17.33 -6.04
N SER A 24 21.87 17.18 -5.32
CA SER A 24 22.04 17.69 -3.96
C SER A 24 22.07 19.23 -3.94
N VAL A 25 22.73 19.86 -4.91
CA VAL A 25 22.76 21.33 -5.04
C VAL A 25 21.37 21.89 -5.39
N VAL A 26 20.56 21.17 -6.17
CA VAL A 26 19.18 21.59 -6.48
C VAL A 26 18.26 21.47 -5.26
N LEU A 27 18.46 20.46 -4.41
CA LEU A 27 17.74 20.33 -3.14
C LEU A 27 18.12 21.45 -2.15
N GLU A 28 19.37 21.90 -2.15
CA GLU A 28 19.86 22.95 -1.26
C GLU A 28 19.33 24.35 -1.64
N HIS A 29 19.00 24.56 -2.93
CA HIS A 29 18.44 25.81 -3.46
C HIS A 29 16.93 25.73 -3.72
N LEU A 30 16.25 24.72 -3.18
CA LEU A 30 14.82 24.57 -3.35
C LEU A 30 14.09 25.72 -2.61
N PRO A 31 13.13 26.41 -3.26
CA PRO A 31 12.33 27.43 -2.60
C PRO A 31 11.74 26.90 -1.30
N ARG A 32 11.77 27.70 -0.23
CA ARG A 32 11.25 27.32 1.11
C ARG A 32 9.82 26.79 1.06
N ASP A 33 9.03 27.20 0.08
CA ASP A 33 7.66 26.74 -0.11
C ASP A 33 7.57 25.29 -0.62
N ALA A 34 8.49 24.85 -1.49
CA ALA A 34 8.53 23.47 -1.95
C ALA A 34 9.10 22.53 -0.87
N ALA A 35 10.07 23.00 -0.06
CA ALA A 35 10.52 22.28 1.14
C ALA A 35 9.40 22.15 2.19
N ARG A 36 8.59 23.19 2.40
CA ARG A 36 7.41 23.13 3.27
C ARG A 36 6.33 22.22 2.72
N ALA A 37 6.05 22.26 1.42
CA ALA A 37 5.08 21.38 0.79
C ALA A 37 5.49 19.89 0.92
N LEU A 38 6.78 19.58 0.87
CA LEU A 38 7.30 18.23 1.13
C LEU A 38 7.17 17.82 2.61
N ASP A 39 7.42 18.74 3.54
CA ASP A 39 7.22 18.53 4.98
C ASP A 39 5.75 18.18 5.31
N THR A 40 4.81 18.84 4.62
CA THR A 40 3.37 18.56 4.76
C THR A 40 2.90 17.35 3.95
N ALA A 41 3.61 16.97 2.87
CA ALA A 41 3.23 15.85 2.02
C ALA A 41 3.37 14.47 2.70
N GLY A 42 4.23 14.38 3.73
CA GLY A 42 4.38 13.19 4.56
C GLY A 42 3.31 13.03 5.64
N GLU A 43 2.62 14.12 6.00
CA GLU A 43 1.59 14.07 7.04
C GLU A 43 0.29 13.50 6.47
N LEU A 44 -0.12 12.36 7.01
CA LEU A 44 -1.50 11.92 6.90
C LEU A 44 -2.35 12.89 7.72
N GLU A 45 -2.94 13.89 7.04
CA GLU A 45 -3.82 14.93 7.63
C GLU A 45 -4.86 14.37 8.60
N GLN A 46 -5.25 13.10 8.42
CA GLN A 46 -6.11 12.37 9.34
C GLN A 46 -5.31 11.38 10.21
N PRO A 47 -5.17 11.65 11.53
CA PRO A 47 -4.51 10.71 12.45
C PRO A 47 -5.34 9.42 12.64
N LYS A 48 -6.64 9.48 12.32
CA LYS A 48 -7.57 8.35 12.40
C LYS A 48 -8.42 8.26 11.14
N VAL A 49 -8.40 7.10 10.51
CA VAL A 49 -9.15 6.78 9.29
C VAL A 49 -10.32 5.87 9.60
N THR A 50 -11.40 6.03 8.84
CA THR A 50 -12.60 5.20 8.97
C THR A 50 -12.55 4.05 7.97
N ILE A 51 -12.77 2.83 8.44
CA ILE A 51 -12.79 1.62 7.63
C ILE A 51 -14.17 0.99 7.72
N ARG A 52 -14.72 0.63 6.56
CA ARG A 52 -15.96 -0.12 6.41
C ARG A 52 -15.65 -1.53 5.90
N LEU A 53 -15.86 -2.52 6.74
CA LEU A 53 -15.80 -3.94 6.43
C LEU A 53 -17.10 -4.38 5.75
N SER A 54 -17.01 -4.87 4.52
CA SER A 54 -18.14 -5.43 3.78
C SER A 54 -17.97 -6.95 3.66
N PRO A 55 -18.95 -7.77 4.05
CA PRO A 55 -18.88 -9.20 3.75
C PRO A 55 -19.04 -9.43 2.25
N LEU A 56 -18.29 -10.40 1.71
CA LEU A 56 -18.58 -10.99 0.40
C LEU A 56 -19.73 -12.01 0.50
N PRO A 57 -20.40 -12.35 -0.62
CA PRO A 57 -21.45 -13.37 -0.61
C PRO A 57 -20.93 -14.67 0.02
N ASN A 58 -21.76 -15.32 0.84
CA ASN A 58 -21.45 -16.53 1.62
C ASN A 58 -20.53 -16.36 2.85
N THR A 59 -20.29 -15.14 3.32
CA THR A 59 -19.49 -14.88 4.54
C THR A 59 -20.33 -14.27 5.68
N PRO A 60 -20.13 -14.66 6.96
CA PRO A 60 -20.84 -14.09 8.09
C PRO A 60 -20.62 -12.58 8.22
N GLN A 61 -21.72 -11.83 8.38
CA GLN A 61 -21.70 -10.38 8.53
C GLN A 61 -21.29 -9.97 9.96
N LEU A 62 -20.39 -9.00 10.05
CA LEU A 62 -19.98 -8.42 11.32
C LEU A 62 -21.06 -7.50 11.90
N ARG A 63 -21.25 -7.60 13.22
CA ARG A 63 -22.22 -6.78 13.99
C ARG A 63 -21.90 -5.28 13.93
N GLN A 64 -20.61 -4.93 13.82
CA GLN A 64 -20.13 -3.57 13.65
C GLN A 64 -19.18 -3.55 12.44
N PRO A 65 -19.69 -3.26 11.23
CA PRO A 65 -18.88 -3.26 10.01
C PRO A 65 -17.98 -2.02 9.92
N ARG A 66 -18.19 -1.00 10.74
CA ARG A 66 -17.43 0.26 10.68
C ARG A 66 -16.60 0.44 11.94
N PHE A 67 -15.32 0.76 11.75
CA PHE A 67 -14.42 1.10 12.86
C PHE A 67 -13.41 2.17 12.43
N ARG A 68 -12.85 2.89 13.40
CA ARG A 68 -11.78 3.87 13.18
C ARG A 68 -10.47 3.31 13.70
N CYS A 69 -9.40 3.46 12.94
CA CYS A 69 -8.06 3.07 13.37
C CYS A 69 -7.04 4.17 13.05
N SER A 70 -5.85 4.08 13.63
CA SER A 70 -4.79 5.03 13.34
C SER A 70 -4.27 4.85 11.91
N SER A 71 -3.99 5.96 11.24
CA SER A 71 -3.44 5.96 9.89
C SER A 71 -2.01 5.39 9.81
N ASN A 72 -1.28 5.36 10.93
CA ASN A 72 0.06 4.76 11.07
C ASN A 72 0.05 3.23 11.14
N GLN A 73 -1.12 2.60 11.22
CA GLN A 73 -1.23 1.16 11.29
C GLN A 73 -1.03 0.52 9.90
N ARG A 74 -0.52 -0.71 9.88
CA ARG A 74 -0.43 -1.54 8.68
C ARG A 74 -1.71 -2.34 8.45
N PHE A 75 -1.94 -2.75 7.20
CA PHE A 75 -3.11 -3.52 6.79
C PHE A 75 -3.22 -4.85 7.55
N GLU A 76 -2.10 -5.46 7.95
CA GLU A 76 -2.07 -6.63 8.81
C GLU A 76 -2.93 -6.47 10.09
N HIS A 77 -2.99 -5.27 10.67
CA HIS A 77 -3.81 -5.03 11.86
C HIS A 77 -5.31 -5.26 11.58
N ILE A 78 -5.78 -4.88 10.39
CA ILE A 78 -7.17 -5.09 9.94
C ILE A 78 -7.44 -6.58 9.78
N VAL A 79 -6.50 -7.32 9.18
CA VAL A 79 -6.61 -8.77 8.99
C VAL A 79 -6.66 -9.51 10.32
N ARG A 80 -5.79 -9.17 11.29
CA ARG A 80 -5.84 -9.73 12.64
C ARG A 80 -7.14 -9.35 13.37
N PHE A 81 -7.64 -8.13 13.17
CA PHE A 81 -8.93 -7.71 13.73
C PHE A 81 -10.09 -8.54 13.18
N LEU A 82 -10.12 -8.75 11.86
CA LEU A 82 -11.10 -9.61 11.19
C LEU A 82 -11.05 -11.04 11.73
N ARG A 83 -9.86 -11.66 11.79
CA ARG A 83 -9.71 -13.02 12.33
C ARG A 83 -10.28 -13.17 13.74
N ARG A 84 -9.97 -12.22 14.64
CA ARG A 84 -10.49 -12.20 16.01
C ARG A 84 -12.01 -12.02 16.07
N LYS A 85 -12.57 -11.18 15.19
CA LYS A 85 -14.01 -10.91 15.16
C LYS A 85 -14.83 -12.04 14.55
N LEU A 86 -14.29 -12.75 13.58
CA LEU A 86 -14.91 -13.92 12.97
C LEU A 86 -14.66 -15.20 13.79
N GLY A 87 -13.71 -15.19 14.73
CA GLY A 87 -13.34 -16.39 15.50
C GLY A 87 -12.59 -17.42 14.66
N LEU A 88 -11.89 -16.98 13.62
CA LEU A 88 -11.14 -17.85 12.72
C LEU A 88 -9.94 -18.46 13.44
N LYS A 89 -9.66 -19.74 13.18
CA LYS A 89 -8.48 -20.45 13.68
C LYS A 89 -7.26 -20.13 12.82
N ASP A 90 -6.06 -20.41 13.32
CA ASP A 90 -4.80 -20.08 12.61
C ASP A 90 -4.65 -20.75 11.24
N HIS A 91 -5.33 -21.88 11.02
CA HIS A 91 -5.36 -22.59 9.74
C HIS A 91 -6.37 -22.03 8.73
N GLU A 92 -7.28 -21.16 9.16
CA GLU A 92 -8.29 -20.59 8.27
C GLU A 92 -7.74 -19.34 7.58
N SER A 93 -7.83 -19.35 6.26
CA SER A 93 -7.44 -18.20 5.45
C SER A 93 -8.57 -17.17 5.42
N VAL A 94 -8.19 -15.89 5.39
CA VAL A 94 -9.13 -14.78 5.19
C VAL A 94 -8.60 -13.94 4.04
N PHE A 95 -9.46 -13.72 3.06
CA PHE A 95 -9.16 -12.91 1.88
C PHE A 95 -9.78 -11.54 2.09
N CYS A 96 -8.97 -10.50 1.92
CA CYS A 96 -9.39 -9.12 2.06
C CYS A 96 -9.13 -8.38 0.76
N TYR A 97 -10.11 -7.61 0.31
CA TYR A 97 -10.07 -6.85 -0.93
C TYR A 97 -10.47 -5.41 -0.66
N VAL A 98 -9.69 -4.46 -1.14
CA VAL A 98 -10.06 -3.04 -1.10
C VAL A 98 -11.04 -2.76 -2.23
N ASN A 99 -12.19 -2.18 -1.89
CA ASN A 99 -13.29 -1.86 -2.82
C ASN A 99 -13.77 -3.06 -3.68
N SER A 100 -13.52 -4.31 -3.25
CA SER A 100 -13.75 -5.53 -4.06
C SER A 100 -12.97 -5.58 -5.39
N VAL A 101 -11.85 -4.85 -5.51
CA VAL A 101 -11.06 -4.79 -6.76
C VAL A 101 -9.73 -5.51 -6.64
N PHE A 102 -8.99 -5.30 -5.55
CA PHE A 102 -7.66 -5.87 -5.38
C PHE A 102 -7.38 -6.21 -3.92
N ALA A 103 -6.45 -7.14 -3.68
CA ALA A 103 -6.00 -7.52 -2.34
C ALA A 103 -4.69 -6.77 -2.00
N PRO A 104 -4.69 -5.85 -1.00
CA PRO A 104 -3.48 -5.14 -0.61
C PRO A 104 -2.51 -6.04 0.16
N GLY A 105 -1.22 -5.68 0.14
CA GLY A 105 -0.19 -6.31 0.98
C GLY A 105 -0.45 -6.10 2.48
N LEU A 106 0.00 -7.04 3.32
CA LEU A 106 -0.14 -6.94 4.79
C LEU A 106 0.71 -5.81 5.38
N ASP A 107 1.80 -5.49 4.70
CA ASP A 107 2.79 -4.45 4.99
C ASP A 107 2.35 -3.05 4.55
N GLU A 108 1.31 -2.94 3.73
CA GLU A 108 0.79 -1.65 3.28
C GLU A 108 0.24 -0.80 4.44
N GLY A 109 0.50 0.50 4.37
CA GLY A 109 -0.01 1.48 5.33
C GLY A 109 -1.49 1.77 5.11
N VAL A 110 -2.29 1.66 6.16
CA VAL A 110 -3.75 1.92 6.10
C VAL A 110 -4.02 3.39 5.74
N GLY A 111 -3.19 4.32 6.19
CA GLY A 111 -3.30 5.73 5.82
C GLY A 111 -3.20 5.97 4.31
N ASN A 112 -2.23 5.33 3.65
CA ASN A 112 -2.05 5.43 2.20
C ASN A 112 -3.23 4.79 1.46
N LEU A 113 -3.67 3.60 1.90
CA LEU A 113 -4.85 2.93 1.34
C LEU A 113 -6.11 3.79 1.44
N TRP A 114 -6.34 4.41 2.60
CA TRP A 114 -7.47 5.32 2.80
C TRP A 114 -7.35 6.56 1.91
N ARG A 115 -6.16 7.17 1.80
CA ARG A 115 -5.95 8.35 0.93
C ARG A 115 -6.21 8.03 -0.54
N CYS A 116 -5.73 6.90 -1.03
CA CYS A 116 -5.78 6.55 -2.45
C CYS A 116 -7.10 5.87 -2.88
N PHE A 117 -7.75 5.11 -1.97
CA PHE A 117 -8.87 4.23 -2.32
C PHE A 117 -10.12 4.44 -1.45
N LYS A 118 -10.23 5.54 -0.69
CA LYS A 118 -11.47 5.83 0.04
C LYS A 118 -12.65 6.02 -0.91
N THR A 119 -13.81 5.54 -0.48
CA THR A 119 -15.09 5.84 -1.10
C THR A 119 -15.82 6.83 -0.18
N GLY A 120 -15.89 8.10 -0.59
CA GLY A 120 -16.35 9.19 0.27
C GLY A 120 -15.36 9.47 1.40
N ASP A 121 -15.71 9.07 2.63
CA ASP A 121 -14.89 9.24 3.84
C ASP A 121 -14.53 7.92 4.53
N GLU A 122 -14.79 6.78 3.88
CA GLU A 122 -14.51 5.46 4.41
C GLU A 122 -13.70 4.62 3.42
N LEU A 123 -12.73 3.86 3.93
CA LEU A 123 -12.06 2.82 3.14
C LEU A 123 -12.90 1.54 3.21
N VAL A 124 -13.36 1.06 2.06
CA VAL A 124 -14.17 -0.16 1.99
C VAL A 124 -13.25 -1.37 1.84
N VAL A 125 -13.34 -2.30 2.78
CA VAL A 125 -12.59 -3.56 2.76
C VAL A 125 -13.59 -4.70 2.72
N SER A 126 -13.67 -5.36 1.58
CA SER A 126 -14.47 -6.55 1.37
C SER A 126 -13.71 -7.78 1.89
N TYR A 127 -14.36 -8.65 2.66
CA TYR A 127 -13.71 -9.83 3.24
C TYR A 127 -14.47 -11.12 2.94
N SER A 128 -13.73 -12.22 2.77
CA SER A 128 -14.26 -13.58 2.57
C SER A 128 -13.39 -14.62 3.24
N ILE A 129 -14.00 -15.72 3.70
CA ILE A 129 -13.30 -16.90 4.23
C ILE A 129 -12.92 -17.85 3.08
N THR A 130 -13.77 -17.93 2.06
CA THR A 130 -13.51 -18.70 0.83
C THR A 130 -12.88 -17.80 -0.22
N GLN A 131 -11.98 -18.36 -1.03
CA GLN A 131 -11.43 -17.64 -2.17
C GLN A 131 -12.57 -17.27 -3.13
N ALA A 132 -12.85 -15.98 -3.29
CA ALA A 132 -13.99 -15.49 -4.09
C ALA A 132 -13.60 -15.24 -5.55
N PHE A 133 -12.32 -15.02 -5.82
CA PHE A 133 -11.74 -14.82 -7.15
C PHE A 133 -10.52 -15.74 -7.26
N GLY A 134 -10.57 -16.68 -8.21
CA GLY A 134 -9.52 -17.65 -8.51
C GLY A 134 -8.64 -17.18 -9.65
#